data_AF-E6K6E4-F1
#
_entry.id   AF-E6K6E4-F1
#
_cell.length_a   1.000
_cell.length_b   1.000
_cell.length_c   1.000
_cell.angle_alpha   90.00
_cell.angle_beta   90.00
_cell.angle_gamma   90.00
#
_symmetry.space_group_name_H-M   'P 1'
#
loop_
_entity.id
_entity.type
_entity.pdbx_description
1 polymer ?
#
loop_
_entity_poly.entity_id
_entity_poly.type
_entity_poly.pdbx_seq_one_letter_code
_entity_poly.pdbx_strand_id
1 'polypeptide(L)'
;MIPRQPEVCLCLHYYYIISPVVGKSNTLCVDASAVMVGASFFWLFRSFSLHLQHVYKPNYCQYMNHRPFICLLLALFSTLSMSAQGLCFHDGQFKIVQFTDLHYKLGDPASRAAVECIQEVVKAEQPDLIIVTGDIVYSKPGDFAMQAVLNVLSQQQTPYCLVLGNHDPEQGVSATALYDLMQKAPGCVMPPRRGKLLDYVLPVYAADGKTLRAQLYGFDTHGKSAMRGVGGYAWITQSQQAWYRRKCAEAKATNGGKTVPALAFMHYPLPEYNEAVANTQVVLYGTRMERAYAPKLNSGMFAAFKECGDVMGVFCGHDHDNDYSLMFYQVMLAHGRFSGGNTEYNHLSNGARVIVLKEGRREFDTWIRERSGRVLYETTYPTSYVKDDWKKRKQ
;
A
#
# COMPACT_ATOMS: atom_id res chain seq x y z
N MET A 1 -6.59 -78.06 -4.45
CA MET A 1 -7.87 -77.40 -4.14
C MET A 1 -7.65 -75.91 -3.91
N ILE A 2 -8.10 -75.13 -4.91
CA ILE A 2 -8.65 -73.75 -4.92
C ILE A 2 -7.80 -72.58 -4.35
N PRO A 3 -7.68 -71.44 -5.10
CA PRO A 3 -6.51 -70.55 -5.10
C PRO A 3 -6.79 -69.11 -4.60
N ARG A 4 -5.74 -68.29 -4.42
CA ARG A 4 -5.83 -66.82 -4.51
C ARG A 4 -4.64 -66.22 -5.25
N GLN A 5 -4.97 -65.15 -5.97
CA GLN A 5 -4.26 -64.51 -7.09
C GLN A 5 -3.05 -63.63 -6.71
N PRO A 6 -2.19 -63.26 -7.69
CA PRO A 6 -0.92 -62.58 -7.44
C PRO A 6 -0.99 -61.05 -7.51
N GLU A 7 0.05 -60.45 -6.91
CA GLU A 7 0.44 -59.04 -6.86
C GLU A 7 0.72 -58.43 -8.24
N VAL A 8 0.46 -57.12 -8.39
CA VAL A 8 1.03 -56.30 -9.47
C VAL A 8 1.73 -55.09 -8.86
N CYS A 9 3.05 -55.10 -9.03
CA CYS A 9 4.00 -54.04 -8.73
C CYS A 9 4.08 -53.07 -9.92
N LEU A 10 4.11 -51.76 -9.67
CA LEU A 10 4.38 -50.74 -10.69
C LEU A 10 5.48 -49.81 -10.18
N CYS A 11 6.73 -50.21 -10.46
CA CYS A 11 7.91 -49.35 -10.42
C CYS A 11 8.08 -48.70 -11.79
N LEU A 12 7.92 -47.39 -11.90
CA LEU A 12 8.29 -46.63 -13.10
C LEU A 12 9.78 -46.32 -13.09
N HIS A 13 10.52 -46.99 -13.98
CA HIS A 13 11.90 -46.66 -14.34
C HIS A 13 11.91 -45.50 -15.34
N TYR A 14 12.64 -44.42 -15.03
CA TYR A 14 13.01 -43.40 -16.00
C TYR A 14 14.32 -43.82 -16.69
N TYR A 15 14.25 -44.10 -17.99
CA TYR A 15 15.43 -44.26 -18.84
C TYR A 15 15.96 -42.88 -19.26
N TYR A 16 17.22 -42.59 -18.93
CA TYR A 16 18.00 -41.54 -19.56
C TYR A 16 18.58 -42.08 -20.87
N ILE A 17 18.30 -41.41 -21.99
CA ILE A 17 19.04 -41.59 -23.25
C ILE A 17 19.86 -40.32 -23.48
N ILE A 18 21.18 -40.48 -23.56
CA ILE A 18 22.15 -39.46 -23.94
C ILE A 18 22.72 -39.85 -25.29
N SER A 19 22.65 -38.96 -26.30
CA SER A 19 23.75 -38.69 -27.25
C SER A 19 23.41 -37.63 -28.31
N PRO A 20 24.44 -37.03 -28.95
CA PRO A 20 24.52 -35.58 -29.18
C PRO A 20 24.31 -35.19 -30.65
N VAL A 21 24.23 -33.87 -30.95
CA VAL A 21 24.90 -33.21 -32.09
C VAL A 21 24.64 -31.68 -32.09
N VAL A 22 25.68 -31.00 -32.54
CA VAL A 22 25.97 -29.57 -32.74
C VAL A 22 24.99 -28.85 -33.70
N GLY A 23 24.71 -27.56 -33.44
CA GLY A 23 24.16 -26.65 -34.46
C GLY A 23 23.75 -25.27 -33.95
N LYS A 24 24.40 -24.20 -34.44
CA LYS A 24 24.06 -22.78 -34.22
C LYS A 24 22.67 -22.43 -34.79
N SER A 25 21.90 -21.58 -34.12
CA SER A 25 21.31 -20.35 -34.69
C SER A 25 20.35 -19.65 -33.71
N ASN A 26 20.27 -18.33 -33.87
CA ASN A 26 19.43 -17.37 -33.15
C ASN A 26 17.93 -17.75 -33.15
N THR A 27 17.18 -17.31 -32.13
CA THR A 27 16.05 -16.33 -32.23
C THR A 27 15.08 -16.50 -31.04
N LEU A 28 14.69 -15.35 -30.47
CA LEU A 28 13.59 -15.03 -29.52
C LEU A 28 12.93 -16.16 -28.69
N CYS A 29 13.05 -16.05 -27.36
CA CYS A 29 12.06 -16.58 -26.42
C CYS A 29 11.10 -15.46 -25.99
N VAL A 30 9.82 -15.62 -26.34
CA VAL A 30 8.68 -14.93 -25.71
C VAL A 30 8.03 -15.96 -24.80
N ASP A 31 7.86 -15.58 -23.54
CA ASP A 31 7.38 -16.44 -22.45
C ASP A 31 5.88 -16.78 -22.65
N ALA A 32 5.58 -18.07 -22.72
CA ALA A 32 4.25 -18.63 -22.87
C ALA A 32 3.69 -18.99 -21.48
N SER A 33 3.16 -17.98 -20.78
CA SER A 33 2.46 -18.17 -19.51
C SER A 33 1.20 -17.29 -19.45
N ALA A 34 0.31 -17.49 -20.42
CA ALA A 34 -1.01 -16.84 -20.44
C ALA A 34 -2.08 -17.65 -21.21
N VAL A 35 -2.11 -18.98 -21.08
CA VAL A 35 -3.27 -19.77 -21.49
C VAL A 35 -3.34 -20.99 -20.58
N MET A 36 -4.01 -20.89 -19.42
CA MET A 36 -4.53 -22.02 -18.61
C MET A 36 -5.31 -21.52 -17.38
N VAL A 37 -6.21 -20.56 -17.58
CA VAL A 37 -7.28 -20.26 -16.61
C VAL A 37 -8.58 -20.10 -17.39
N GLY A 38 -9.16 -21.22 -17.81
CA GLY A 38 -10.38 -21.23 -18.63
C GLY A 38 -10.99 -22.60 -18.89
N ALA A 39 -10.41 -23.68 -18.37
CA ALA A 39 -10.84 -25.05 -18.68
C ALA A 39 -11.44 -25.83 -17.48
N SER A 40 -11.63 -25.18 -16.32
CA SER A 40 -12.08 -25.89 -15.09
C SER A 40 -13.50 -25.57 -14.64
N PHE A 41 -14.28 -24.79 -15.41
CA PHE A 41 -15.69 -24.48 -15.06
C PHE A 41 -16.74 -25.22 -15.90
N PHE A 42 -16.32 -26.01 -16.89
CA PHE A 42 -17.25 -26.74 -17.79
C PHE A 42 -17.63 -28.15 -17.33
N TRP A 43 -17.09 -28.65 -16.21
CA TRP A 43 -17.28 -30.04 -15.74
C TRP A 43 -18.22 -30.22 -14.55
N LEU A 44 -18.85 -29.15 -14.03
CA LEU A 44 -19.75 -29.23 -12.87
C LEU A 44 -21.25 -29.11 -13.20
N PHE A 45 -21.63 -28.93 -14.48
CA PHE A 45 -23.03 -28.79 -14.89
C PHE A 45 -23.59 -29.97 -15.71
N ARG A 46 -22.84 -31.08 -15.82
CA ARG A 46 -23.30 -32.28 -16.56
C ARG A 46 -23.84 -33.41 -15.69
N SER A 47 -24.05 -33.19 -14.40
CA SER A 47 -24.50 -34.23 -13.45
C SER A 47 -25.88 -33.97 -12.83
N PHE A 48 -26.71 -33.08 -13.39
CA PHE A 48 -28.05 -32.78 -12.86
C PHE A 48 -29.21 -32.90 -13.86
N SER A 49 -28.97 -33.54 -15.01
CA SER A 49 -30.02 -33.81 -16.00
C SER A 49 -29.93 -35.24 -16.49
N LEU A 50 -30.28 -36.21 -15.63
CA LEU A 50 -30.60 -37.60 -16.01
C LEU A 50 -31.13 -38.35 -14.77
N HIS A 51 -32.28 -37.93 -14.26
CA HIS A 51 -33.18 -38.78 -13.46
C HIS A 51 -34.54 -38.10 -13.36
N LEU A 52 -35.38 -38.31 -14.38
CA LEU A 52 -36.85 -38.17 -14.30
C LEU A 52 -37.46 -38.56 -15.65
N GLN A 53 -37.59 -39.86 -15.88
CA GLN A 53 -38.58 -40.40 -16.80
C GLN A 53 -39.07 -41.75 -16.25
N HIS A 54 -40.18 -41.72 -15.52
CA HIS A 54 -41.35 -42.52 -15.83
C HIS A 54 -42.49 -42.25 -14.84
N VAL A 55 -43.72 -42.38 -15.36
CA VAL A 55 -45.00 -42.55 -14.66
C VAL A 55 -45.91 -41.29 -14.57
N TYR A 56 -46.77 -41.23 -15.59
CA TYR A 56 -48.17 -40.75 -15.63
C TYR A 56 -48.55 -39.42 -16.33
N LYS A 57 -49.71 -39.54 -16.98
CA LYS A 57 -50.29 -38.81 -18.12
C LYS A 57 -51.12 -37.58 -17.68
N PRO A 58 -51.60 -36.74 -18.64
CA PRO A 58 -51.80 -35.30 -18.47
C PRO A 58 -53.24 -34.92 -18.10
N ASN A 59 -53.44 -33.69 -17.59
CA ASN A 59 -54.60 -32.84 -17.87
C ASN A 59 -54.48 -31.42 -17.26
N TYR A 60 -54.74 -30.42 -18.12
CA TYR A 60 -55.35 -29.09 -17.89
C TYR A 60 -54.68 -27.95 -17.07
N CYS A 61 -54.77 -26.78 -17.73
CA CYS A 61 -54.97 -25.40 -17.25
C CYS A 61 -53.78 -24.53 -16.77
N GLN A 62 -53.51 -23.52 -17.62
CA GLN A 62 -53.25 -22.10 -17.34
C GLN A 62 -52.94 -21.69 -15.89
N TYR A 63 -51.78 -21.06 -15.67
CA TYR A 63 -51.67 -19.75 -15.00
C TYR A 63 -50.28 -19.16 -15.22
N MET A 64 -50.25 -17.87 -15.55
CA MET A 64 -49.07 -17.03 -15.77
C MET A 64 -48.05 -17.13 -14.63
N ASN A 65 -46.75 -17.23 -14.96
CA ASN A 65 -45.67 -17.05 -13.99
C ASN A 65 -44.48 -16.32 -14.65
N HIS A 66 -44.51 -14.99 -14.66
CA HIS A 66 -43.36 -14.13 -15.02
C HIS A 66 -42.32 -14.01 -13.89
N ARG A 67 -42.16 -15.04 -13.06
CA ARG A 67 -41.34 -14.98 -11.84
C ARG A 67 -39.97 -15.68 -11.83
N PRO A 68 -39.42 -16.25 -12.94
CA PRO A 68 -38.00 -16.64 -12.95
C PRO A 68 -37.09 -15.66 -13.72
N PHE A 69 -37.62 -14.73 -14.51
CA PHE A 69 -36.79 -13.87 -15.38
C PHE A 69 -36.26 -12.58 -14.72
N ILE A 70 -36.89 -12.10 -13.64
CA ILE A 70 -36.44 -10.88 -12.94
C ILE A 70 -35.25 -11.15 -12.01
N CYS A 71 -35.12 -12.38 -11.48
CA CYS A 71 -33.97 -12.74 -10.62
C CYS A 71 -32.68 -12.95 -11.41
N LEU A 72 -32.75 -13.32 -12.70
CA LEU A 72 -31.55 -13.49 -13.54
C LEU A 72 -30.96 -12.14 -14.01
N LEU A 73 -31.80 -11.11 -14.18
CA LEU A 73 -31.35 -9.77 -14.58
C LEU A 73 -30.71 -8.98 -13.43
N LEU A 74 -31.09 -9.24 -12.18
CA LEU A 74 -30.44 -8.64 -11.00
C LEU A 74 -29.12 -9.34 -10.62
N ALA A 75 -28.94 -10.61 -10.97
CA ALA A 75 -27.68 -11.33 -10.75
C ALA A 75 -26.59 -10.99 -11.80
N LEU A 76 -26.97 -10.42 -12.94
CA LEU A 76 -26.05 -10.01 -14.02
C LEU A 76 -25.39 -8.64 -13.80
N PHE A 77 -25.81 -7.86 -12.79
CA PHE A 77 -25.22 -6.56 -12.46
C PHE A 77 -24.23 -6.59 -11.28
N SER A 78 -24.05 -7.74 -10.61
CA SER A 78 -23.22 -7.85 -9.40
C SER A 78 -21.89 -8.58 -9.57
N THR A 79 -21.49 -8.90 -10.81
CA THR A 79 -20.14 -9.40 -11.10
C THR A 79 -19.40 -8.42 -12.01
N LEU A 80 -19.31 -7.16 -11.58
CA LEU A 80 -18.11 -6.39 -11.87
C LEU A 80 -16.99 -7.11 -11.10
N SER A 81 -16.34 -8.06 -11.77
CA SER A 81 -15.03 -8.52 -11.34
C SER A 81 -14.21 -7.26 -11.08
N MET A 82 -13.84 -7.04 -9.83
CA MET A 82 -12.74 -6.13 -9.48
C MET A 82 -11.51 -6.68 -10.19
N SER A 83 -11.34 -6.28 -11.45
CA SER A 83 -10.02 -6.16 -12.04
C SER A 83 -9.20 -5.36 -11.03
N ALA A 84 -7.94 -5.69 -10.84
CA ALA A 84 -7.04 -4.80 -10.13
C ALA A 84 -7.01 -3.48 -10.92
N GLN A 85 -7.87 -2.53 -10.57
CA GLN A 85 -7.84 -1.19 -11.12
C GLN A 85 -6.45 -0.65 -10.77
N GLY A 86 -5.64 -0.36 -11.79
CA GLY A 86 -4.39 0.35 -11.57
C GLY A 86 -4.69 1.66 -10.84
N LEU A 87 -3.77 2.11 -9.97
CA LEU A 87 -3.91 3.41 -9.32
C LEU A 87 -3.87 4.48 -10.40
N CYS A 88 -4.98 5.19 -10.60
CA CYS A 88 -5.12 6.18 -11.69
C CYS A 88 -5.62 7.50 -11.14
N PHE A 89 -5.17 8.60 -11.75
CA PHE A 89 -5.79 9.90 -11.54
C PHE A 89 -7.25 9.89 -12.02
N HIS A 90 -8.11 10.57 -11.26
CA HIS A 90 -9.52 10.80 -11.56
C HIS A 90 -9.77 12.32 -11.53
N ASP A 91 -10.31 12.86 -12.63
CA ASP A 91 -10.54 14.30 -12.79
C ASP A 91 -9.31 15.18 -12.47
N GLY A 92 -8.14 14.69 -12.91
CA GLY A 92 -6.85 15.36 -12.73
C GLY A 92 -6.30 15.31 -11.30
N GLN A 93 -6.89 14.50 -10.41
CA GLN A 93 -6.49 14.38 -9.01
C GLN A 93 -6.29 12.92 -8.59
N PHE A 94 -5.42 12.70 -7.60
CA PHE A 94 -5.27 11.41 -6.94
C PHE A 94 -5.16 11.64 -5.44
N LYS A 95 -6.17 11.22 -4.69
CA LYS A 95 -6.31 11.45 -3.25
C LYS A 95 -5.80 10.25 -2.47
N ILE A 96 -4.89 10.52 -1.54
CA ILE A 96 -4.30 9.56 -0.61
C ILE A 96 -4.71 9.97 0.80
N VAL A 97 -5.15 9.02 1.61
CA VAL A 97 -5.29 9.21 3.06
C VAL A 97 -4.19 8.39 3.75
N GLN A 98 -3.33 9.08 4.49
CA GLN A 98 -2.30 8.50 5.33
C GLN A 98 -2.80 8.37 6.77
N PHE A 99 -2.92 7.13 7.24
CA PHE A 99 -3.02 6.80 8.65
C PHE A 99 -1.64 6.41 9.19
N THR A 100 -1.43 6.55 10.49
CA THR A 100 -0.18 6.16 11.12
C THR A 100 -0.40 5.79 12.58
N ASP A 101 0.45 4.91 13.12
CA ASP A 101 0.53 4.67 14.57
C ASP A 101 -0.85 4.27 15.12
N LEU A 102 -1.43 3.22 14.52
CA LEU A 102 -2.74 2.71 14.95
C LEU A 102 -2.65 2.06 16.33
N HIS A 103 -1.46 1.52 16.67
CA HIS A 103 -1.15 0.75 17.87
C HIS A 103 -2.29 -0.17 18.27
N TYR A 104 -2.78 -0.93 17.29
CA TYR A 104 -3.93 -1.79 17.50
C TYR A 104 -3.57 -2.94 18.44
N LYS A 105 -4.34 -3.08 19.53
CA LYS A 105 -4.25 -4.16 20.49
C LYS A 105 -5.45 -5.08 20.34
N LEU A 106 -5.19 -6.35 20.06
CA LEU A 106 -6.24 -7.34 19.84
C LEU A 106 -7.07 -7.52 21.12
N GLY A 107 -8.38 -7.29 21.02
CA GLY A 107 -9.31 -7.43 22.13
C GLY A 107 -9.35 -6.24 23.10
N ASP A 108 -8.56 -5.20 22.88
CA ASP A 108 -8.58 -3.98 23.71
C ASP A 108 -9.66 -3.01 23.21
N PRO A 109 -10.63 -2.61 24.04
CA PRO A 109 -11.64 -1.62 23.66
C PRO A 109 -11.06 -0.26 23.23
N ALA A 110 -9.88 0.13 23.72
CA ALA A 110 -9.24 1.39 23.34
C ALA A 110 -8.86 1.42 21.85
N SER A 111 -8.59 0.25 21.23
CA SER A 111 -8.30 0.15 19.79
C SER A 111 -9.51 0.41 18.89
N ARG A 112 -10.72 0.45 19.44
CA ARG A 112 -11.93 0.84 18.69
C ARG A 112 -11.77 2.23 18.06
N ALA A 113 -11.09 3.16 18.74
CA ALA A 113 -10.88 4.50 18.23
C ALA A 113 -10.09 4.52 16.91
N ALA A 114 -9.14 3.60 16.72
CA ALA A 114 -8.37 3.46 15.48
C ALA A 114 -9.25 2.95 14.33
N VAL A 115 -10.09 1.94 14.60
CA VAL A 115 -11.03 1.37 13.62
C VAL A 115 -12.03 2.43 13.16
N GLU A 116 -12.63 3.14 14.11
CA GLU A 116 -13.59 4.20 13.82
C GLU A 116 -12.92 5.38 13.09
N CYS A 117 -11.68 5.73 13.44
CA CYS A 117 -10.91 6.74 12.71
C CYS A 117 -10.75 6.37 11.23
N ILE A 118 -10.33 5.13 10.93
CA ILE A 118 -10.22 4.65 9.54
C ILE A 118 -11.56 4.79 8.83
N GLN A 119 -12.63 4.24 9.42
CA GLN A 119 -13.95 4.22 8.79
C GLN A 119 -14.51 5.63 8.54
N GLU A 120 -14.44 6.50 9.54
CA GLU A 120 -15.02 7.85 9.48
C GLU A 120 -14.24 8.75 8.52
N VAL A 121 -12.90 8.70 8.56
CA VAL A 121 -12.05 9.49 7.65
C VAL A 121 -12.18 8.98 6.21
N VAL A 122 -12.13 7.67 5.96
CA VAL A 122 -12.28 7.12 4.61
C VAL A 122 -13.64 7.45 4.03
N LYS A 123 -14.71 7.34 4.83
CA LYS A 123 -16.06 7.73 4.41
C LYS A 123 -16.15 9.22 4.06
N ALA A 124 -15.52 10.09 4.85
CA ALA A 124 -15.56 11.53 4.63
C ALA A 124 -14.71 11.96 3.42
N GLU A 125 -13.53 11.36 3.26
CA GLU A 125 -12.56 11.77 2.24
C GLU A 125 -12.70 11.06 0.91
N GLN A 126 -13.24 9.83 0.90
CA GLN A 126 -13.33 8.97 -0.29
C GLN A 126 -12.01 8.94 -1.09
N PRO A 127 -10.91 8.46 -0.48
CA PRO A 127 -9.61 8.42 -1.14
C PRO A 127 -9.55 7.39 -2.27
N ASP A 128 -8.60 7.61 -3.18
CA ASP A 128 -8.20 6.66 -4.22
C ASP A 128 -7.22 5.61 -3.68
N LEU A 129 -6.50 5.95 -2.61
CA LEU A 129 -5.56 5.07 -1.91
C LEU A 129 -5.52 5.36 -0.41
N ILE A 130 -5.52 4.31 0.40
CA ILE A 130 -5.14 4.39 1.82
C ILE A 130 -3.69 3.96 1.97
N ILE A 131 -2.91 4.69 2.78
CA ILE A 131 -1.58 4.25 3.19
C ILE A 131 -1.44 4.26 4.71
N VAL A 132 -0.83 3.23 5.29
CA VAL A 132 -0.54 3.16 6.73
C VAL A 132 0.96 3.21 6.98
N THR A 133 1.45 4.21 7.71
CA THR A 133 2.88 4.47 7.91
C THR A 133 3.48 3.88 9.19
N GLY A 134 3.30 2.58 9.38
CA GLY A 134 3.91 1.81 10.47
C GLY A 134 3.18 1.87 11.80
N ASP A 135 3.68 1.06 12.73
CA ASP A 135 3.13 0.85 14.07
C ASP A 135 1.62 0.60 14.05
N ILE A 136 1.28 -0.40 13.23
CA ILE A 136 -0.07 -0.87 12.96
C ILE A 136 -0.58 -1.66 14.17
N VAL A 137 0.26 -2.52 14.74
CA VAL A 137 -0.10 -3.43 15.84
C VAL A 137 0.80 -3.29 17.06
N TYR A 138 0.21 -3.46 18.24
CA TYR A 138 0.91 -3.30 19.52
C TYR A 138 0.50 -4.33 20.58
N SER A 139 0.20 -5.55 20.13
CA SER A 139 -0.11 -6.68 21.01
C SER A 139 0.23 -8.02 20.34
N LYS A 140 0.45 -9.05 21.17
CA LYS A 140 0.60 -10.44 20.73
C LYS A 140 -0.75 -11.17 20.76
N PRO A 141 -0.98 -12.15 19.86
CA PRO A 141 -0.10 -12.56 18.74
C PRO A 141 -0.21 -11.58 17.56
N GLY A 142 0.95 -11.11 17.05
CA GLY A 142 1.01 -10.00 16.10
C GLY A 142 0.36 -10.26 14.74
N ASP A 143 0.37 -11.50 14.26
CA ASP A 143 -0.30 -11.93 13.03
C ASP A 143 -1.82 -11.83 13.13
N PHE A 144 -2.42 -12.24 14.26
CA PHE A 144 -3.87 -12.07 14.48
C PHE A 144 -4.26 -10.61 14.65
N ALA A 145 -3.46 -9.83 15.37
CA ALA A 145 -3.68 -8.38 15.50
C ALA A 145 -3.60 -7.70 14.12
N MET A 146 -2.61 -8.06 13.30
CA MET A 146 -2.42 -7.52 11.95
C MET A 146 -3.59 -7.91 11.05
N GLN A 147 -4.02 -9.18 11.10
CA GLN A 147 -5.16 -9.65 10.33
C GLN A 147 -6.46 -8.89 10.70
N ALA A 148 -6.66 -8.53 11.97
CA ALA A 148 -7.80 -7.75 12.38
C ALA A 148 -7.81 -6.35 11.73
N VAL A 149 -6.67 -5.66 11.69
CA VAL A 149 -6.55 -4.35 11.01
C VAL A 149 -6.71 -4.49 9.50
N LEU A 150 -6.11 -5.51 8.88
CA LEU A 150 -6.25 -5.79 7.45
C LEU A 150 -7.72 -6.02 7.07
N ASN A 151 -8.49 -6.72 7.91
CA ASN A 151 -9.93 -6.91 7.67
C ASN A 151 -10.69 -5.57 7.67
N VAL A 152 -10.34 -4.63 8.54
CA VAL A 152 -10.95 -3.28 8.57
C VAL A 152 -10.62 -2.51 7.30
N LEU A 153 -9.35 -2.54 6.86
CA LEU A 153 -8.90 -1.88 5.63
C LEU A 153 -9.58 -2.49 4.39
N SER A 154 -9.64 -3.81 4.28
CA SER A 154 -10.32 -4.52 3.19
C SER A 154 -11.81 -4.19 3.08
N GLN A 155 -12.48 -3.91 4.20
CA GLN A 155 -13.89 -3.51 4.21
C GLN A 155 -14.13 -2.10 3.68
N GLN A 156 -13.10 -1.26 3.58
CA GLN A 156 -13.27 0.11 3.08
C GLN A 156 -13.50 0.17 1.56
N GLN A 157 -13.24 -0.91 0.84
CA GLN A 157 -13.34 -0.97 -0.63
C GLN A 157 -12.46 0.06 -1.37
N THR A 158 -11.51 0.67 -0.66
CA THR A 158 -10.44 1.50 -1.22
C THR A 158 -9.14 0.68 -1.26
N PRO A 159 -8.39 0.71 -2.37
CA PRO A 159 -7.05 0.13 -2.41
C PRO A 159 -6.17 0.64 -1.27
N TYR A 160 -5.30 -0.21 -0.72
CA TYR A 160 -4.42 0.21 0.36
C TYR A 160 -3.02 -0.39 0.29
N CYS A 161 -2.06 0.28 0.91
CA CYS A 161 -0.71 -0.23 1.12
C CYS A 161 -0.16 0.19 2.50
N LEU A 162 0.88 -0.48 2.96
CA LEU A 162 1.41 -0.28 4.30
C LEU A 162 2.94 -0.34 4.31
N VAL A 163 3.55 0.42 5.20
CA VAL A 163 4.92 0.19 5.67
C VAL A 163 4.88 -0.22 7.13
N LEU A 164 5.91 -0.94 7.58
CA LEU A 164 6.02 -1.40 8.97
C LEU A 164 6.77 -0.37 9.83
N GLY A 165 6.43 -0.32 11.11
CA GLY A 165 7.18 0.40 12.15
C GLY A 165 7.95 -0.55 13.07
N ASN A 166 8.55 -0.02 14.14
CA ASN A 166 9.28 -0.85 15.10
C ASN A 166 8.37 -1.82 15.84
N HIS A 167 7.16 -1.39 16.19
CA HIS A 167 6.31 -2.17 17.07
C HIS A 167 5.73 -3.40 16.38
N ASP A 168 5.53 -3.37 15.06
CA ASP A 168 4.88 -4.46 14.35
C ASP A 168 5.64 -5.79 14.50
N PRO A 169 6.97 -5.87 14.24
CA PRO A 169 7.70 -7.12 14.39
C PRO A 169 7.99 -7.48 15.86
N GLU A 170 7.99 -6.50 16.77
CA GLU A 170 8.17 -6.73 18.22
C GLU A 170 7.04 -7.61 18.80
N GLN A 171 5.91 -7.74 18.09
CA GLN A 171 4.77 -8.58 18.45
C GLN A 171 4.93 -10.07 18.10
N GLY A 172 6.17 -10.52 17.85
CA GLY A 172 6.51 -11.94 17.74
C GLY A 172 6.38 -12.53 16.32
N VAL A 173 6.23 -11.69 15.30
CA VAL A 173 6.18 -12.09 13.89
C VAL A 173 7.26 -11.34 13.12
N SER A 174 7.98 -12.01 12.22
CA SER A 174 9.04 -11.35 11.47
C SER A 174 8.46 -10.32 10.48
N ALA A 175 9.20 -9.24 10.22
CA ALA A 175 8.79 -8.21 9.27
C ALA A 175 8.49 -8.78 7.87
N THR A 176 9.25 -9.79 7.41
CA THR A 176 8.98 -10.48 6.14
C THR A 176 7.68 -11.28 6.16
N ALA A 177 7.32 -11.90 7.28
CA ALA A 177 6.06 -12.64 7.40
C ALA A 177 4.87 -11.69 7.50
N LEU A 178 5.03 -10.56 8.21
CA LEU A 178 4.01 -9.50 8.23
C LEU A 178 3.82 -8.88 6.84
N TYR A 179 4.90 -8.61 6.10
CA TYR A 179 4.80 -8.15 4.71
C TYR A 179 4.00 -9.14 3.86
N ASP A 180 4.31 -10.43 3.94
CA ASP A 180 3.61 -11.45 3.15
C ASP A 180 2.13 -11.57 3.53
N LEU A 181 1.80 -11.37 4.82
CA LEU A 181 0.42 -11.34 5.31
C LEU A 181 -0.34 -10.12 4.76
N MET A 182 0.24 -8.92 4.91
CA MET A 182 -0.34 -7.67 4.42
C MET A 182 -0.53 -7.69 2.90
N GLN A 183 0.47 -8.16 2.16
CA GLN A 183 0.47 -8.20 0.70
C GLN A 183 -0.64 -9.10 0.14
N LYS A 184 -0.96 -10.20 0.84
CA LYS A 184 -2.00 -11.15 0.41
C LYS A 184 -3.42 -10.72 0.80
N ALA A 185 -3.56 -9.67 1.61
CA ALA A 185 -4.86 -9.24 2.09
C ALA A 185 -5.70 -8.61 0.95
N PRO A 186 -7.02 -8.84 0.91
CA PRO A 186 -7.89 -8.29 -0.14
C PRO A 186 -7.81 -6.76 -0.21
N GLY A 187 -7.63 -6.20 -1.41
CA GLY A 187 -7.53 -4.75 -1.60
C GLY A 187 -6.13 -4.16 -1.34
N CYS A 188 -5.19 -4.94 -0.83
CA CYS A 188 -3.79 -4.51 -0.73
C CYS A 188 -3.15 -4.44 -2.12
N VAL A 189 -2.48 -3.32 -2.42
CA VAL A 189 -1.80 -3.08 -3.70
C VAL A 189 -0.27 -3.20 -3.60
N MET A 190 0.25 -3.63 -2.46
CA MET A 190 1.68 -3.89 -2.31
C MET A 190 2.12 -5.01 -3.28
N PRO A 191 3.27 -4.86 -3.95
CA PRO A 191 3.77 -5.93 -4.80
C PRO A 191 4.31 -7.09 -3.95
N PRO A 192 4.40 -8.32 -4.50
CA PRO A 192 5.17 -9.38 -3.85
C PRO A 192 6.62 -8.94 -3.61
N ARG A 193 7.14 -9.17 -2.39
CA ARG A 193 8.53 -8.81 -2.07
C ARG A 193 9.53 -9.67 -2.83
N ARG A 194 10.72 -9.09 -3.11
CA ARG A 194 11.86 -9.80 -3.71
C ARG A 194 12.91 -10.07 -2.64
N GLY A 195 13.03 -11.33 -2.21
CA GLY A 195 13.94 -11.68 -1.12
C GLY A 195 13.55 -10.95 0.16
N LYS A 196 14.53 -10.39 0.89
CA LYS A 196 14.30 -9.68 2.16
C LYS A 196 13.95 -8.19 2.00
N LEU A 197 13.90 -7.67 0.78
CA LEU A 197 13.59 -6.26 0.53
C LEU A 197 12.09 -6.02 0.75
N LEU A 198 11.76 -5.16 1.72
CA LEU A 198 10.39 -4.75 2.00
C LEU A 198 10.02 -3.43 1.32
N ASP A 199 11.01 -2.67 0.82
CA ASP A 199 10.77 -1.47 0.03
C ASP A 199 10.01 -1.79 -1.26
N TYR A 200 9.10 -0.89 -1.63
CA TYR A 200 8.32 -1.04 -2.85
C TYR A 200 8.03 0.30 -3.53
N VAL A 201 7.61 0.21 -4.79
CA VAL A 201 7.14 1.34 -5.58
C VAL A 201 5.77 1.02 -6.16
N LEU A 202 4.84 1.97 -6.05
CA LEU A 202 3.52 1.91 -6.67
C LEU A 202 3.45 2.98 -7.77
N PRO A 203 3.24 2.58 -9.03
CA PRO A 203 2.99 3.54 -10.11
C PRO A 203 1.56 4.09 -9.99
N VAL A 204 1.41 5.39 -10.22
CA VAL A 204 0.11 6.05 -10.41
C VAL A 204 0.04 6.56 -11.85
N TYR A 205 -0.95 6.07 -12.58
CA TYR A 205 -1.13 6.33 -14.00
C TYR A 205 -2.11 7.48 -14.23
N ALA A 206 -2.05 8.10 -15.40
CA ALA A 206 -3.09 9.00 -15.88
C ALA A 206 -4.45 8.30 -15.93
N ALA A 207 -5.52 9.06 -16.16
CA ALA A 207 -6.87 8.50 -16.36
C ALA A 207 -6.95 7.46 -17.50
N ASP A 208 -5.97 7.44 -18.42
CA ASP A 208 -5.85 6.43 -19.49
C ASP A 208 -5.40 5.04 -19.00
N GLY A 209 -4.98 4.91 -17.74
CA GLY A 209 -4.49 3.68 -17.12
C GLY A 209 -3.15 3.18 -17.66
N LYS A 210 -2.41 3.99 -18.42
CA LYS A 210 -1.20 3.58 -19.16
C LYS A 210 -0.03 4.53 -18.95
N THR A 211 -0.29 5.83 -18.95
CA THR A 211 0.76 6.84 -18.88
C THR A 211 1.18 7.04 -17.43
N LEU A 212 2.43 6.73 -17.08
CA LEU A 212 2.94 6.95 -15.73
C LEU A 212 2.96 8.45 -15.40
N ARG A 213 2.30 8.84 -14.30
CA ARG A 213 2.16 10.24 -13.88
C ARG A 213 2.76 10.54 -12.52
N ALA A 214 2.74 9.58 -11.60
CA ALA A 214 3.42 9.69 -10.32
C ALA A 214 3.95 8.33 -9.83
N GLN A 215 4.84 8.36 -8.84
CA GLN A 215 5.26 7.18 -8.09
C GLN A 215 5.07 7.38 -6.60
N LEU A 216 4.70 6.32 -5.90
CA LEU A 216 4.65 6.28 -4.44
C LEU A 216 5.66 5.25 -3.97
N TYR A 217 6.63 5.68 -3.17
CA TYR A 217 7.62 4.79 -2.57
C TYR A 217 7.20 4.44 -1.15
N GLY A 218 7.18 3.15 -0.82
CA GLY A 218 7.12 2.67 0.56
C GLY A 218 8.50 2.20 1.00
N PHE A 219 9.04 2.80 2.05
CA PHE A 219 10.35 2.46 2.61
C PHE A 219 10.23 1.75 3.96
N ASP A 220 10.93 0.64 4.09
CA ASP A 220 11.18 -0.03 5.36
C ASP A 220 12.34 0.67 6.08
N THR A 221 12.01 1.31 7.19
CA THR A 221 12.99 1.99 8.07
C THR A 221 13.54 1.07 9.14
N HIS A 222 13.19 -0.23 9.12
CA HIS A 222 13.61 -1.26 10.07
C HIS A 222 13.13 -0.97 11.50
N GLY A 223 13.75 -1.65 12.48
CA GLY A 223 13.51 -1.44 13.91
C GLY A 223 14.57 -0.56 14.58
N LYS A 224 14.96 -0.97 15.79
CA LYS A 224 16.05 -0.34 16.55
C LYS A 224 17.42 -0.58 15.93
N SER A 225 18.35 0.35 16.12
CA SER A 225 19.71 0.22 15.65
C SER A 225 20.44 -0.91 16.38
N ALA A 226 20.99 -1.85 15.62
CA ALA A 226 21.89 -2.90 16.13
C ALA A 226 23.35 -2.44 16.23
N MET A 227 23.68 -1.21 15.80
CA MET A 227 25.05 -0.72 15.82
C MET A 227 25.48 -0.35 17.24
N ARG A 228 26.49 -1.07 17.76
CA ARG A 228 27.04 -0.87 19.10
C ARG A 228 27.45 0.60 19.30
N GLY A 229 26.99 1.21 20.40
CA GLY A 229 27.33 2.58 20.80
C GLY A 229 26.43 3.68 20.20
N VAL A 230 25.57 3.35 19.23
CA VAL A 230 24.64 4.33 18.64
C VAL A 230 23.32 4.34 19.44
N GLY A 231 22.67 3.18 19.56
CA GLY A 231 21.32 3.06 20.14
C GLY A 231 20.26 3.79 19.32
N GLY A 232 19.02 3.85 19.82
CA GLY A 232 17.89 4.45 19.10
C GLY A 232 17.47 3.65 17.87
N TYR A 233 17.06 4.34 16.80
CA TYR A 233 16.46 3.75 15.61
C TYR A 233 17.45 3.51 14.47
N ALA A 234 17.18 2.48 13.67
CA ALA A 234 17.93 2.17 12.46
C ALA A 234 17.60 3.16 11.33
N TRP A 235 18.40 3.16 10.27
CA TRP A 235 18.29 4.08 9.14
C TRP A 235 18.09 3.31 7.83
N ILE A 236 17.61 4.02 6.82
CA ILE A 236 17.57 3.50 5.44
C ILE A 236 19.01 3.25 4.98
N THR A 237 19.30 1.99 4.68
CA THR A 237 20.66 1.52 4.38
C THR A 237 21.16 1.99 3.01
N GLN A 238 22.47 1.93 2.76
CA GLN A 238 23.02 2.28 1.46
C GLN A 238 22.51 1.39 0.32
N SER A 239 22.20 0.12 0.58
CA SER A 239 21.63 -0.79 -0.43
C SER A 239 20.21 -0.36 -0.83
N GLN A 240 19.40 0.10 0.13
CA GLN A 240 18.08 0.67 -0.14
C GLN A 240 18.19 2.00 -0.90
N GLN A 241 19.14 2.85 -0.53
CA GLN A 241 19.41 4.08 -1.30
C GLN A 241 19.84 3.77 -2.74
N ALA A 242 20.71 2.77 -2.95
CA ALA A 242 21.12 2.33 -4.27
C ALA A 242 19.96 1.73 -5.07
N TRP A 243 19.07 0.98 -4.41
CA TRP A 243 17.83 0.49 -5.01
C TRP A 243 16.93 1.65 -5.45
N TYR A 244 16.72 2.64 -4.58
CA TYR A 244 15.92 3.81 -4.88
C TYR A 244 16.47 4.59 -6.07
N ARG A 245 17.78 4.88 -6.10
CA ARG A 245 18.42 5.58 -7.23
C ARG A 245 18.19 4.84 -8.55
N ARG A 246 18.26 3.50 -8.55
CA ARG A 246 17.93 2.69 -9.74
C ARG A 246 16.45 2.85 -10.13
N LYS A 247 15.52 2.81 -9.18
CA LYS A 247 14.08 2.99 -9.44
C LYS A 247 13.73 4.37 -10.00
N CYS A 248 14.29 5.43 -9.43
CA CYS A 248 14.14 6.76 -9.99
C CYS A 248 14.70 6.83 -11.42
N ALA A 249 15.89 6.27 -11.68
CA ALA A 249 16.49 6.29 -13.01
C ALA A 249 15.68 5.49 -14.04
N GLU A 250 15.18 4.30 -13.66
CA GLU A 250 14.28 3.46 -14.47
C GLU A 250 12.99 4.22 -14.85
N ALA A 251 12.34 4.87 -13.88
CA ALA A 251 11.13 5.65 -14.11
C ALA A 251 11.38 6.85 -15.04
N LYS A 252 12.49 7.57 -14.84
CA LYS A 252 12.89 8.67 -15.72
C LYS A 252 13.16 8.20 -17.15
N ALA A 253 13.85 7.08 -17.33
CA ALA A 253 14.16 6.51 -18.63
C ALA A 253 12.89 6.07 -19.38
N THR A 254 11.98 5.38 -18.69
CA THR A 254 10.70 4.92 -19.25
C THR A 254 9.75 6.08 -19.58
N ASN A 255 9.89 7.23 -18.89
CA ASN A 255 9.12 8.45 -19.14
C ASN A 255 9.82 9.43 -20.11
N GLY A 256 10.54 8.91 -21.12
CA GLY A 256 11.16 9.72 -22.16
C GLY A 256 12.25 10.69 -21.64
N GLY A 257 12.95 10.30 -20.57
CA GLY A 257 13.98 11.10 -19.92
C GLY A 257 13.45 12.18 -18.97
N LYS A 258 12.13 12.31 -18.79
CA LYS A 258 11.52 13.28 -17.89
C LYS A 258 11.31 12.68 -16.51
N THR A 259 11.71 13.42 -15.48
CA THR A 259 11.48 13.03 -14.09
C THR A 259 9.98 12.87 -13.81
N VAL A 260 9.60 11.76 -13.20
CA VAL A 260 8.22 11.47 -12.77
C VAL A 260 8.06 11.98 -11.34
N PRO A 261 7.10 12.85 -11.02
CA PRO A 261 6.84 13.29 -9.64
C PRO A 261 6.61 12.09 -8.69
N ALA A 262 7.15 12.15 -7.48
CA ALA A 262 7.00 11.08 -6.52
C ALA A 262 6.75 11.55 -5.09
N LEU A 263 6.12 10.68 -4.29
CA LEU A 263 6.03 10.82 -2.83
C LEU A 263 6.69 9.61 -2.17
N ALA A 264 7.28 9.81 -0.99
CA ALA A 264 7.88 8.76 -0.19
C ALA A 264 7.15 8.62 1.15
N PHE A 265 6.89 7.39 1.57
CA PHE A 265 6.23 7.04 2.81
C PHE A 265 7.11 6.08 3.59
N MET A 266 7.27 6.36 4.88
CA MET A 266 8.15 5.62 5.78
C MET A 266 7.64 5.72 7.21
N HIS A 267 8.15 4.91 8.13
CA HIS A 267 7.73 5.03 9.53
C HIS A 267 8.55 6.09 10.29
N TYR A 268 9.89 5.98 10.32
CA TYR A 268 10.71 6.97 11.03
C TYR A 268 10.89 8.27 10.22
N PRO A 269 10.92 9.44 10.89
CA PRO A 269 11.39 10.67 10.27
C PRO A 269 12.88 10.56 9.89
N LEU A 270 13.27 11.28 8.84
CA LEU A 270 14.68 11.45 8.50
C LEU A 270 15.35 12.47 9.44
N PRO A 271 16.69 12.40 9.65
CA PRO A 271 17.41 13.39 10.45
C PRO A 271 17.13 14.84 10.03
N GLU A 272 16.91 15.08 8.73
CA GLU A 272 16.62 16.38 8.14
C GLU A 272 15.32 17.02 8.65
N TYR A 273 14.40 16.26 9.25
CA TYR A 273 13.22 16.84 9.93
C TYR A 273 13.66 17.77 11.06
N ASN A 274 14.64 17.35 11.86
CA ASN A 274 15.16 18.15 12.96
C ASN A 274 16.02 19.33 12.47
N GLU A 275 16.79 19.13 11.40
CA GLU A 275 17.58 20.21 10.78
C GLU A 275 16.67 21.31 10.21
N ALA A 276 15.59 20.92 9.55
CA ALA A 276 14.63 21.85 8.97
C ALA A 276 13.89 22.64 10.05
N VAL A 277 13.46 22.00 11.15
CA VAL A 277 12.85 22.69 12.30
C VAL A 277 13.82 23.68 12.94
N ALA A 278 15.11 23.33 13.04
CA ALA A 278 16.12 24.21 13.62
C ALA A 278 16.42 25.45 12.74
N ASN A 279 16.09 25.39 11.45
CA ASN A 279 16.27 26.51 10.53
C ASN A 279 15.07 27.47 10.60
N THR A 280 15.27 28.62 11.26
CA THR A 280 14.25 29.68 11.43
C THR A 280 13.73 30.30 10.14
N GLN A 281 14.33 30.00 8.98
CA GLN A 281 13.84 30.45 7.68
C GLN A 281 12.83 29.48 7.04
N VAL A 282 12.73 28.25 7.54
CA VAL A 282 11.78 27.25 7.05
C VAL A 282 10.39 27.54 7.63
N VAL A 283 9.39 27.56 6.74
CA VAL A 283 7.98 27.70 7.14
C VAL A 283 7.46 26.34 7.58
N LEU A 284 6.82 26.30 8.76
CA LEU A 284 6.22 25.12 9.37
C LEU A 284 4.72 25.36 9.54
N TYR A 285 3.92 24.37 9.13
CA TYR A 285 2.47 24.32 9.40
C TYR A 285 2.15 23.08 10.22
N GLY A 286 1.16 23.17 11.10
CA GLY A 286 0.71 22.06 11.95
C GLY A 286 1.27 22.07 13.37
N THR A 287 1.02 20.98 14.08
CA THR A 287 1.38 20.80 15.48
C THR A 287 2.69 20.05 15.61
N ARG A 288 3.59 20.62 16.40
CA ARG A 288 4.84 19.98 16.81
C ARG A 288 4.98 20.07 18.32
N MET A 289 4.74 18.98 19.02
CA MET A 289 4.83 18.93 20.49
C MET A 289 6.03 18.12 20.98
N GLU A 290 6.69 17.37 20.10
CA GLU A 290 7.89 16.62 20.45
C GLU A 290 8.99 16.75 19.40
N ARG A 291 10.21 16.32 19.77
CA ARG A 291 11.31 16.23 18.82
C ARG A 291 11.03 15.05 17.89
N ALA A 292 11.31 15.19 16.60
CA ALA A 292 11.22 14.06 15.68
C ALA A 292 12.26 13.00 16.05
N TYR A 293 11.84 11.79 16.40
CA TYR A 293 12.72 10.70 16.82
C TYR A 293 13.38 9.99 15.62
N ALA A 294 14.16 10.77 14.87
CA ALA A 294 14.93 10.28 13.74
C ALA A 294 16.12 9.40 14.16
N PRO A 295 16.65 8.57 13.24
CA PRO A 295 17.89 7.81 13.48
C PRO A 295 19.04 8.74 13.85
N LYS A 296 19.88 8.32 14.80
CA LYS A 296 21.02 9.14 15.27
C LYS A 296 22.11 9.31 14.22
N LEU A 297 22.22 8.37 13.28
CA LEU A 297 23.16 8.45 12.16
C LEU A 297 22.40 8.80 10.89
N ASN A 298 22.89 9.81 10.17
CA ASN A 298 22.38 10.16 8.85
C ASN A 298 23.11 9.32 7.79
N SER A 299 22.36 8.46 7.11
CA SER A 299 22.89 7.59 6.06
C SER A 299 22.91 8.22 4.67
N GLY A 300 22.31 9.41 4.49
CA GLY A 300 22.27 10.14 3.22
C GLY A 300 21.02 9.92 2.35
N MET A 301 19.92 9.40 2.91
CA MET A 301 18.69 9.17 2.13
C MET A 301 18.09 10.46 1.58
N PHE A 302 18.05 11.54 2.36
CA PHE A 302 17.52 12.81 1.87
C PHE A 302 18.35 13.37 0.71
N ALA A 303 19.68 13.23 0.78
CA ALA A 303 20.56 13.58 -0.33
C ALA A 303 20.23 12.77 -1.58
N ALA A 304 19.96 11.46 -1.46
CA ALA A 304 19.52 10.63 -2.57
C ALA A 304 18.19 11.15 -3.18
N PHE A 305 17.21 11.54 -2.36
CA PHE A 305 15.98 12.17 -2.84
C PHE A 305 16.27 13.47 -3.63
N LYS A 306 17.16 14.31 -3.12
CA LYS A 306 17.57 15.55 -3.76
C LYS A 306 18.29 15.35 -5.09
N GLU A 307 19.19 14.37 -5.17
CA GLU A 307 19.94 14.02 -6.38
C GLU A 307 19.02 13.49 -7.49
N CYS A 308 18.07 12.62 -7.12
CA CYS A 308 17.10 12.05 -8.03
C CYS A 308 16.08 13.09 -8.54
N GLY A 309 15.61 13.97 -7.66
CA GLY A 309 14.76 15.11 -7.99
C GLY A 309 13.30 14.78 -8.32
N ASP A 310 12.88 13.51 -8.22
CA ASP A 310 11.50 13.05 -8.37
C ASP A 310 10.66 13.31 -7.11
N VAL A 311 11.19 13.01 -5.92
CA VAL A 311 10.45 13.13 -4.66
C VAL A 311 10.10 14.60 -4.35
N MET A 312 8.80 14.84 -4.14
CA MET A 312 8.24 16.13 -3.75
C MET A 312 8.00 16.21 -2.24
N GLY A 313 7.57 15.10 -1.64
CA GLY A 313 7.23 15.00 -0.23
C GLY A 313 7.64 13.65 0.37
N VAL A 314 8.10 13.69 1.61
CA VAL A 314 8.39 12.55 2.47
C VAL A 314 7.43 12.60 3.65
N PHE A 315 6.70 11.50 3.87
CA PHE A 315 5.68 11.38 4.90
C PHE A 315 6.07 10.28 5.89
N CYS A 316 6.03 10.61 7.19
CA CYS A 316 6.34 9.67 8.26
C CYS A 316 5.29 9.62 9.37
N GLY A 317 5.47 8.69 10.30
CA GLY A 317 4.68 8.52 11.52
C GLY A 317 5.55 8.66 12.76
N HIS A 318 5.45 7.68 13.65
CA HIS A 318 6.33 7.39 14.80
C HIS A 318 6.24 8.36 15.98
N ASP A 319 6.16 9.66 15.71
CA ASP A 319 6.07 10.69 16.74
C ASP A 319 4.58 11.10 16.90
N HIS A 320 3.91 10.60 17.94
CA HIS A 320 2.44 10.63 18.06
C HIS A 320 1.88 12.04 18.31
N ASP A 321 2.70 12.96 18.81
CA ASP A 321 2.29 14.33 19.11
C ASP A 321 2.72 15.34 18.01
N ASN A 322 3.14 14.83 16.86
CA ASN A 322 3.49 15.63 15.70
C ASN A 322 2.55 15.35 14.53
N ASP A 323 2.09 16.40 13.86
CA ASP A 323 1.39 16.32 12.57
C ASP A 323 1.82 17.45 11.64
N TYR A 324 2.97 18.06 11.90
CA TYR A 324 3.45 19.20 11.15
C TYR A 324 3.97 18.82 9.76
N SER A 325 4.02 19.82 8.89
CA SER A 325 4.70 19.77 7.60
C SER A 325 5.55 21.02 7.39
N LEU A 326 6.66 20.84 6.71
CA LEU A 326 7.59 21.91 6.35
C LEU A 326 8.27 21.59 5.02
N MET A 327 8.92 22.56 4.38
CA MET A 327 9.69 22.32 3.16
C MET A 327 11.17 22.60 3.39
N PHE A 328 12.00 21.59 3.19
CA PHE A 328 13.46 21.69 3.30
C PHE A 328 14.09 21.39 1.95
N TYR A 329 14.92 22.31 1.44
CA TYR A 329 15.52 22.21 0.10
C TYR A 329 14.54 21.77 -1.00
N GLN A 330 13.34 22.34 -1.05
CA GLN A 330 12.28 22.00 -2.02
C GLN A 330 11.75 20.55 -1.93
N VAL A 331 11.89 19.88 -0.79
CA VAL A 331 11.21 18.61 -0.48
C VAL A 331 10.39 18.85 0.78
N MET A 332 9.09 18.52 0.73
CA MET A 332 8.24 18.58 1.91
C MET A 332 8.58 17.42 2.84
N LEU A 333 8.73 17.69 4.13
CA LEU A 333 8.88 16.70 5.19
C LEU A 333 7.65 16.84 6.09
N ALA A 334 6.91 15.76 6.31
CA ALA A 334 5.63 15.82 7.01
C ALA A 334 5.34 14.61 7.87
N HIS A 335 4.90 14.86 9.09
CA HIS A 335 4.30 13.86 9.96
C HIS A 335 2.83 13.64 9.59
N GLY A 336 2.42 12.38 9.60
CA GLY A 336 1.01 11.98 9.63
C GLY A 336 0.42 12.25 11.02
N ARG A 337 -0.90 12.41 11.10
CA ARG A 337 -1.60 12.55 12.37
C ARG A 337 -1.78 11.16 12.99
N PHE A 338 -1.44 11.02 14.28
CA PHE A 338 -1.73 9.80 15.06
C PHE A 338 -3.18 9.34 14.85
N SER A 339 -3.34 8.09 14.43
CA SER A 339 -4.63 7.52 14.04
C SER A 339 -5.19 6.55 15.08
N GLY A 340 -4.37 6.13 16.04
CA GLY A 340 -4.70 5.16 17.08
C GLY A 340 -5.71 5.62 18.13
N GLY A 341 -5.84 4.82 19.18
CA GLY A 341 -6.59 5.14 20.39
C GLY A 341 -5.68 5.29 21.61
N ASN A 342 -6.26 5.28 22.81
CA ASN A 342 -5.52 5.34 24.08
C ASN A 342 -4.85 3.99 24.44
N THR A 343 -4.23 3.35 23.45
CA THR A 343 -3.39 2.16 23.62
C THR A 343 -1.90 2.50 23.78
N GLU A 344 -1.54 3.73 23.43
CA GLU A 344 -0.23 4.36 23.61
C GLU A 344 -0.39 5.87 23.83
N TYR A 345 0.67 6.55 24.27
CA TYR A 345 0.65 8.00 24.50
C TYR A 345 0.21 8.76 23.25
N ASN A 346 -0.67 9.74 23.44
CA ASN A 346 -1.11 10.67 22.41
C ASN A 346 -1.74 11.89 23.09
N HIS A 347 -1.47 13.08 22.56
CA HIS A 347 -2.03 14.34 23.06
C HIS A 347 -2.81 15.11 21.98
N LEU A 348 -3.01 14.46 20.83
CA LEU A 348 -3.73 14.98 19.68
C LEU A 348 -5.02 14.19 19.48
N SER A 349 -6.11 14.85 19.10
CA SER A 349 -7.33 14.14 18.68
C SER A 349 -7.01 13.29 17.45
N ASN A 350 -7.36 12.01 17.46
CA ASN A 350 -6.95 11.11 16.39
C ASN A 350 -7.53 11.51 15.02
N GLY A 351 -6.80 11.16 13.96
CA GLY A 351 -7.13 11.55 12.61
C GLY A 351 -6.16 10.96 11.60
N ALA A 352 -6.09 11.61 10.44
CA ALA A 352 -5.23 11.22 9.34
C ALA A 352 -4.70 12.46 8.62
N ARG A 353 -3.65 12.27 7.80
CA ARG A 353 -3.24 13.26 6.82
C ARG A 353 -3.84 12.92 5.46
N VAL A 354 -4.40 13.90 4.79
CA VAL A 354 -4.89 13.78 3.42
C VAL A 354 -3.90 14.44 2.47
N ILE A 355 -3.68 13.83 1.31
CA ILE A 355 -2.74 14.30 0.28
C ILE A 355 -3.43 14.18 -1.06
N VAL A 356 -3.42 15.24 -1.87
CA VAL A 356 -4.05 15.25 -3.19
C VAL A 356 -3.05 15.65 -4.25
N LEU A 357 -2.54 14.65 -4.99
CA LEU A 357 -1.66 14.87 -6.13
C LEU A 357 -2.45 15.51 -7.28
N LYS A 358 -1.79 16.39 -8.04
CA LYS A 358 -2.36 17.01 -9.25
C LYS A 358 -1.73 16.41 -10.50
N GLU A 359 -2.54 15.89 -11.41
CA GLU A 359 -2.04 15.24 -12.62
C GLU A 359 -1.22 16.22 -13.48
N GLY A 360 -0.03 15.78 -13.92
CA GLY A 360 0.84 16.57 -14.79
C GLY A 360 1.50 17.78 -14.14
N ARG A 361 1.28 18.00 -12.83
CA ARG A 361 1.86 19.11 -12.07
C ARG A 361 2.74 18.58 -10.94
N ARG A 362 3.86 19.25 -10.69
CA ARG A 362 4.72 18.98 -9.53
C ARG A 362 4.19 19.69 -8.29
N GLU A 363 2.96 19.35 -7.92
CA GLU A 363 2.15 20.04 -6.92
C GLU A 363 1.20 19.05 -6.25
N PHE A 364 0.94 19.27 -4.96
CA PHE A 364 -0.09 18.55 -4.23
C PHE A 364 -0.63 19.40 -3.09
N ASP A 365 -1.88 19.15 -2.71
CA ASP A 365 -2.49 19.72 -1.51
C ASP A 365 -2.37 18.73 -0.35
N THR A 366 -2.32 19.23 0.88
CA THR A 366 -2.39 18.38 2.07
C THR A 366 -3.02 19.10 3.26
N TRP A 367 -3.70 18.33 4.10
CA TRP A 367 -4.30 18.78 5.35
C TRP A 367 -4.40 17.63 6.35
N ILE A 368 -4.73 17.96 7.60
CA ILE A 368 -5.11 16.99 8.62
C ILE A 368 -6.64 16.89 8.65
N ARG A 369 -7.15 15.67 8.54
CA ARG A 369 -8.54 15.32 8.79
C ARG A 369 -8.64 14.64 10.15
N GLU A 370 -9.20 15.33 11.12
CA GLU A 370 -9.55 14.69 12.39
C GLU A 370 -10.74 13.78 12.21
N ARG A 371 -10.79 12.72 13.01
CA ARG A 371 -11.92 11.80 13.08
C ARG A 371 -13.26 12.53 13.30
N SER A 372 -13.25 13.60 14.10
CA SER A 372 -14.40 14.48 14.36
C SER A 372 -14.98 15.17 13.12
N GLY A 373 -14.29 15.10 11.98
CA GLY A 373 -14.64 15.78 10.74
C GLY A 373 -13.98 17.15 10.57
N ARG A 374 -13.18 17.63 11.53
CA ARG A 374 -12.46 18.90 11.40
C ARG A 374 -11.32 18.82 10.37
N VAL A 375 -11.18 19.86 9.54
CA VAL A 375 -10.00 20.09 8.69
C VAL A 375 -9.04 21.02 9.42
N LEU A 376 -7.75 20.69 9.41
CA LEU A 376 -6.69 21.56 9.93
C LEU A 376 -5.55 21.68 8.91
N TYR A 377 -4.87 22.83 8.93
CA TYR A 377 -3.57 23.05 8.28
C TYR A 377 -3.55 22.77 6.77
N GLU A 378 -4.56 23.26 6.04
CA GLU A 378 -4.58 23.17 4.57
C GLU A 378 -3.40 23.92 3.96
N THR A 379 -2.60 23.21 3.16
CA THR A 379 -1.43 23.75 2.47
C THR A 379 -1.27 23.13 1.08
N THR A 380 -0.58 23.85 0.20
CA THR A 380 -0.22 23.40 -1.15
C THR A 380 1.30 23.40 -1.29
N TYR A 381 1.90 22.29 -1.68
CA TYR A 381 3.31 22.22 -2.04
C TYR A 381 3.52 22.68 -3.50
N PRO A 382 4.52 23.53 -3.79
CA PRO A 382 5.47 24.14 -2.86
C PRO A 382 5.01 25.51 -2.32
N THR A 383 3.89 26.05 -2.82
CA THR A 383 3.52 27.47 -2.71
C THR A 383 3.25 27.94 -1.28
N SER A 384 2.65 27.13 -0.41
CA SER A 384 2.42 27.49 0.99
C SER A 384 3.72 27.61 1.80
N TYR A 385 4.81 26.98 1.34
CA TYR A 385 6.07 26.86 2.07
C TYR A 385 7.17 27.80 1.58
N VAL A 386 6.85 28.68 0.63
CA VAL A 386 7.76 29.73 0.17
C VAL A 386 7.29 31.07 0.73
N LYS A 387 8.24 31.89 1.19
CA LYS A 387 7.98 33.29 1.51
C LYS A 387 7.79 34.03 0.20
N ASP A 388 6.79 34.90 0.14
CA ASP A 388 6.54 35.70 -1.05
C ASP A 388 7.68 36.72 -1.27
N ASP A 389 7.87 37.10 -2.53
CA ASP A 389 8.78 38.18 -2.87
C ASP A 389 8.07 39.52 -2.66
N TRP A 390 8.18 40.05 -1.44
CA TRP A 390 7.50 41.29 -1.04
C TRP A 390 7.83 42.49 -1.94
N LYS A 391 8.97 42.47 -2.65
CA LYS A 391 9.37 43.52 -3.61
C LYS A 391 8.58 43.46 -4.92
N LYS A 392 7.91 42.35 -5.22
CA LYS A 392 7.08 42.16 -6.41
C LYS A 392 5.58 42.35 -6.14
N ARG A 393 5.18 42.61 -4.89
CA ARG A 393 3.78 42.93 -4.57
C ARG A 393 3.41 44.23 -5.27
N LYS A 394 2.36 44.20 -6.09
CA LYS A 394 1.74 45.44 -6.59
C LYS A 394 1.09 46.13 -5.38
N GLN A 395 1.40 47.42 -5.21
CA GLN A 395 0.80 48.26 -4.17
C GLN A 395 -0.68 48.53 -4.45
#